data_AF-H1KCI1-F1
#
_entry.id   AF-H1KCI1-F1
#
_cell.length_a   1.000
_cell.length_b   1.000
_cell.length_c   1.000
_cell.angle_alpha   90.00
_cell.angle_beta   90.00
_cell.angle_gamma   90.00
#
_symmetry.space_group_name_H-M   'P 1'
#
loop_
_entity.id
_entity.type
_entity.pdbx_description
1 polymer ?
#
loop_
_entity_poly.entity_id
_entity_poly.type
_entity_poly.pdbx_seq_one_letter_code
_entity_poly.pdbx_strand_id
1 'polypeptide(L)'
;MTDHGLGNFAPAPNDLPDIVDGPGDYVTRDGRRVTIREVKSPSAPDTTSFGASGAIWKDYRGSERPRGYGLWHASGRSMPLEERPSDIVGRWQHPADVQDAAEPDPEEGCGAPRFR
;
A
#
# COMPACT_ATOMS: atom_id res chain seq x y z
N MET A 1 17.02 22.06 33.43
CA MET A 1 17.06 22.03 31.96
C MET A 1 15.95 21.12 31.53
N THR A 2 14.82 21.70 31.13
CA THR A 2 13.63 20.95 30.75
C THR A 2 13.90 20.27 29.42
N ASP A 3 13.96 18.94 29.46
CA ASP A 3 13.95 18.08 28.28
C ASP A 3 12.67 18.39 27.50
N HIS A 4 12.81 19.16 26.42
CA HIS A 4 11.74 19.33 25.45
C HIS A 4 11.68 18.02 24.67
N GLY A 5 10.94 17.05 25.24
CA GLY A 5 10.64 15.78 24.62
C GLY A 5 10.29 16.02 23.16
N LEU A 6 11.18 15.58 22.28
CA LEU A 6 10.97 15.60 20.86
C LEU A 6 9.64 14.87 20.63
N GLY A 7 8.63 15.62 20.20
CA GLY A 7 7.35 15.06 19.80
C GLY A 7 7.62 13.89 18.86
N ASN A 8 6.80 12.85 19.00
CA ASN A 8 6.89 11.62 18.22
C ASN A 8 6.63 11.95 16.73
N PHE A 9 7.61 12.53 16.04
CA PHE A 9 7.54 12.82 14.62
C PHE A 9 7.71 11.50 13.89
N ALA A 10 6.77 11.20 13.00
CA ALA A 10 6.91 10.05 12.13
C ALA A 10 8.20 10.21 11.30
N PRO A 11 8.89 9.10 10.96
CA PRO A 11 10.11 9.15 10.16
C PRO A 11 9.85 9.89 8.84
N ALA A 12 10.87 10.61 8.35
CA ALA A 12 10.73 11.38 7.13
C ALA A 12 10.50 10.44 5.94
N PRO A 13 9.85 10.91 4.86
CA PRO A 13 9.49 10.04 3.73
C PRO A 13 10.70 9.39 3.03
N ASN A 14 11.90 9.96 3.15
CA ASN A 14 13.15 9.45 2.58
C ASN A 14 13.80 8.33 3.41
N ASP A 15 13.42 8.20 4.69
CA ASP A 15 13.91 7.11 5.55
C ASP A 15 13.10 5.82 5.35
N LEU A 16 12.05 5.88 4.53
CA LEU A 16 11.15 4.78 4.23
C LEU A 16 11.50 4.16 2.87
N PRO A 17 11.28 2.85 2.70
CA PRO A 17 11.47 2.21 1.40
C PRO A 17 10.50 2.80 0.37
N ASP A 18 10.95 2.86 -0.88
CA ASP A 18 10.08 3.21 -2.00
C ASP A 18 9.08 2.08 -2.23
N ILE A 19 7.79 2.41 -2.14
CA ILE A 19 6.68 1.47 -2.36
C ILE A 19 6.07 1.69 -3.74
N VAL A 20 6.02 2.94 -4.19
CA VAL A 20 5.48 3.35 -5.48
C VAL A 20 6.62 3.45 -6.49
N ASP A 21 6.85 2.36 -7.19
CA ASP A 21 7.91 2.20 -8.20
C ASP A 21 7.42 2.55 -9.63
N GLY A 22 6.12 2.74 -9.83
CA GLY A 22 5.56 3.11 -11.12
C GLY A 22 4.02 3.21 -11.14
N PRO A 23 3.42 3.48 -12.32
CA PRO A 23 1.98 3.43 -12.49
C PRO A 23 1.40 2.05 -12.12
N GLY A 24 0.15 2.04 -11.68
CA GLY A 24 -0.58 0.81 -11.34
C GLY A 24 -1.47 0.97 -10.12
N ASP A 25 -1.95 -0.16 -9.61
CA ASP A 25 -2.86 -0.20 -8.49
C ASP A 25 -2.13 -0.50 -7.17
N TYR A 26 -2.51 0.26 -6.15
CA TYR A 26 -1.94 0.27 -4.83
C TYR A 26 -3.04 0.26 -3.78
N VAL A 27 -2.69 -0.17 -2.56
CA VAL A 27 -3.58 -0.20 -1.42
C VAL A 27 -3.16 0.86 -0.40
N THR A 28 -4.13 1.61 0.10
CA THR A 28 -3.92 2.55 1.21
C THR A 28 -3.96 1.84 2.55
N ARG A 29 -3.44 2.50 3.58
CA ARG A 29 -3.46 2.00 4.96
C ARG A 29 -4.87 1.71 5.47
N ASP A 30 -5.87 2.46 5.00
CA ASP A 30 -7.29 2.22 5.29
C ASP A 30 -7.99 1.21 4.36
N GLY A 31 -7.23 0.51 3.52
CA GLY A 31 -7.71 -0.61 2.70
C GLY A 31 -8.41 -0.20 1.40
N ARG A 32 -8.31 1.07 0.97
CA ARG A 32 -8.89 1.52 -0.30
C ARG A 32 -7.91 1.31 -1.45
N ARG A 33 -8.46 1.09 -2.64
CA ARG A 33 -7.69 1.05 -3.88
C ARG A 33 -7.27 2.46 -4.30
N VAL A 34 -6.04 2.58 -4.77
CA VAL A 34 -5.48 3.77 -5.42
C VAL A 34 -4.90 3.37 -6.76
N THR A 35 -5.30 4.06 -7.82
CA THR A 35 -4.64 3.91 -9.13
C THR A 35 -3.69 5.08 -9.33
N ILE A 36 -2.40 4.80 -9.30
CA ILE A 36 -1.34 5.74 -9.68
C ILE A 36 -1.24 5.77 -11.20
N ARG A 37 -1.36 6.96 -11.79
CA ARG A 37 -1.35 7.17 -13.24
C ARG A 37 0.01 7.65 -13.75
N GLU A 38 0.68 8.46 -12.96
CA GLU A 38 1.96 9.05 -13.31
C GLU A 38 2.88 9.00 -12.09
N VAL A 39 4.12 8.60 -12.30
CA VAL A 39 5.19 8.70 -11.32
C VAL A 39 6.30 9.51 -11.97
N LYS A 40 6.50 10.74 -11.50
CA LYS A 40 7.64 11.55 -11.89
C LYS A 40 8.85 11.06 -11.11
N SER A 41 9.88 10.61 -11.84
CA SER A 41 11.16 10.29 -11.23
C SER A 41 11.69 11.52 -10.51
N PRO A 42 12.05 11.41 -9.22
CA PRO A 42 12.63 12.53 -8.51
C PRO A 42 13.99 12.86 -9.13
N SER A 43 14.23 14.14 -9.40
CA SER A 43 15.51 14.61 -9.96
C SER A 43 16.66 14.51 -8.94
N ALA A 44 16.34 14.35 -7.65
CA ALA A 44 17.23 14.16 -6.52
C ALA A 44 16.44 13.53 -5.35
N PRO A 45 17.06 12.85 -4.37
CA PRO A 45 16.35 12.35 -3.19
C PRO A 45 15.90 13.51 -2.31
N ASP A 46 14.64 13.95 -2.43
CA ASP A 46 14.10 15.07 -1.68
C ASP A 46 12.81 14.70 -0.94
N THR A 47 12.73 15.09 0.32
CA THR A 47 11.59 14.83 1.23
C THR A 47 10.32 15.62 0.86
N THR A 48 10.37 16.39 -0.22
CA THR A 48 9.35 17.37 -0.63
C THR A 48 8.70 17.06 -1.98
N SER A 49 9.22 16.14 -2.78
CA SER A 49 8.64 15.83 -4.08
C SER A 49 7.60 14.72 -4.02
N PHE A 50 6.33 15.12 -4.10
CA PHE A 50 5.21 14.21 -4.26
C PHE A 50 4.99 13.93 -5.75
N GLY A 51 5.90 13.13 -6.32
CA GLY A 51 5.96 12.85 -7.75
C GLY A 51 4.97 11.79 -8.25
N ALA A 52 4.34 11.02 -7.36
CA ALA A 52 3.34 10.04 -7.73
C ALA A 52 1.94 10.64 -7.68
N SER A 53 1.20 10.61 -8.78
CA SER A 53 -0.14 11.17 -8.88
C SER A 53 -1.17 10.15 -9.37
N GLY A 54 -2.37 10.22 -8.81
CA GLY A 54 -3.35 9.16 -8.99
C GLY A 54 -4.71 9.45 -8.39
N ALA A 55 -5.58 8.44 -8.40
CA ALA A 55 -6.93 8.53 -7.89
C ALA A 55 -7.23 7.43 -6.86
N ILE A 56 -7.74 7.85 -5.70
CA ILE A 56 -8.36 7.00 -4.69
C ILE A 56 -9.75 6.60 -5.16
N TRP A 57 -10.00 5.30 -5.14
CA TRP A 57 -11.30 4.70 -5.38
C TRP A 57 -12.18 4.85 -4.15
N LYS A 58 -13.41 5.33 -4.39
CA LYS A 58 -14.40 5.53 -3.34
C LYS A 58 -15.75 5.02 -3.84
N ASP A 59 -16.52 4.45 -2.93
CA ASP A 59 -17.90 4.11 -3.22
C ASP A 59 -18.72 5.37 -3.48
N TYR A 60 -19.40 5.37 -4.62
CA TYR A 60 -20.32 6.42 -4.99
C TYR A 60 -21.54 5.84 -5.68
N ARG A 61 -22.71 5.99 -5.02
CA ARG A 61 -24.01 5.47 -5.49
C ARG A 61 -23.99 3.95 -5.77
N GLY A 62 -23.36 3.19 -4.89
CA GLY A 62 -23.30 1.73 -4.99
C GLY A 62 -22.33 1.20 -6.04
N SER A 63 -21.41 2.02 -6.54
CA SER A 63 -20.32 1.57 -7.41
C SER A 63 -19.01 2.24 -7.01
N GLU A 64 -17.93 1.47 -6.99
CA GLU A 64 -16.59 1.97 -6.73
C GLU A 64 -16.11 2.82 -7.92
N ARG A 65 -15.71 4.07 -7.68
CA ARG A 65 -15.26 5.00 -8.73
C ARG A 65 -14.01 5.77 -8.31
N PRO A 66 -13.09 6.06 -9.26
CA PRO A 66 -11.96 6.95 -8.99
C PRO A 66 -12.46 8.39 -8.84
N ARG A 67 -12.42 8.92 -7.61
CA ARG A 67 -13.01 10.24 -7.27
C ARG A 67 -12.05 11.15 -6.52
N GLY A 68 -11.13 10.62 -5.72
CA GLY A 68 -10.19 11.45 -4.97
C GLY A 68 -8.86 11.55 -5.68
N TYR A 69 -8.54 12.69 -6.30
CA TYR A 69 -7.17 12.88 -6.81
C TYR A 69 -6.21 13.11 -5.64
N GLY A 70 -5.06 12.46 -5.67
CA GLY A 70 -4.05 12.55 -4.63
C GLY A 70 -2.65 12.65 -5.21
N LEU A 71 -1.73 13.13 -4.37
CA LEU A 71 -0.30 13.12 -4.62
C LEU A 71 0.35 12.33 -3.50
N TRP A 72 1.32 11.49 -3.87
CA TRP A 72 2.07 10.65 -2.95
C TRP A 72 3.57 10.81 -3.22
N HIS A 73 4.33 10.63 -2.15
CA HIS A 73 5.77 10.39 -2.22
C HIS A 73 6.04 8.96 -2.73
N ALA A 74 7.24 8.69 -3.24
CA ALA A 74 7.64 7.34 -3.69
C ALA A 74 7.51 6.29 -2.57
N SER A 75 7.73 6.69 -1.32
CA SER A 75 7.49 5.85 -0.14
C SER A 75 6.02 5.61 0.22
N GLY A 76 5.08 6.15 -0.57
CA GLY A 76 3.64 5.98 -0.36
C GLY A 76 3.00 6.97 0.63
N ARG A 77 3.78 7.85 1.25
CA ARG A 77 3.26 8.93 2.12
C ARG A 77 2.43 9.94 1.32
N SER A 78 1.26 10.29 1.84
CA SER A 78 0.42 11.38 1.31
C SER A 78 0.70 12.74 1.96
N MET A 79 1.40 12.76 3.09
CA MET A 79 1.89 13.97 3.77
C MET A 79 3.34 13.78 4.26
N PRO A 80 4.16 14.85 4.36
CA PRO A 80 5.59 14.70 4.67
C PRO A 80 5.89 14.27 6.11
N LEU A 81 5.10 14.72 7.10
CA LEU A 81 5.46 14.59 8.53
C LEU A 81 4.43 13.79 9.34
N GLU A 82 3.37 13.29 8.70
CA GLU A 82 2.26 12.65 9.39
C GLU A 82 1.82 11.41 8.63
N GLU A 83 1.54 10.34 9.37
CA GLU A 83 0.88 9.18 8.79
C GLU A 83 -0.61 9.48 8.60
N ARG A 84 -1.13 9.14 7.43
CA ARG A 84 -2.53 9.34 7.09
C ARG A 84 -3.17 8.03 6.63
N PRO A 85 -4.49 7.87 6.82
CA PRO A 85 -5.24 6.72 6.29
C PRO A 85 -5.05 6.51 4.78
N SER A 86 -4.79 7.60 4.04
CA SER A 86 -4.54 7.63 2.61
C SER A 86 -3.12 7.28 2.18
N ASP A 87 -2.23 6.94 3.11
CA ASP A 87 -0.87 6.52 2.76
C ASP A 87 -0.89 5.14 2.09
N ILE A 88 -0.14 5.00 1.02
CA ILE A 88 0.03 3.74 0.30
C ILE A 88 0.96 2.84 1.11
N VAL A 89 0.53 1.61 1.34
CA VAL A 89 1.28 0.61 2.12
C VAL A 89 1.73 -0.58 1.27
N GLY A 90 1.29 -0.68 0.02
CA GLY A 90 1.70 -1.75 -0.88
C GLY A 90 0.96 -1.74 -2.21
N ARG A 91 1.30 -2.72 -3.06
CA ARG A 91 0.56 -3.01 -4.30
C ARG A 91 -0.82 -3.58 -3.99
N TRP A 92 -1.82 -3.18 -4.77
CA TRP A 92 -3.17 -3.76 -4.66
C TRP A 92 -3.13 -5.18 -5.24
N GLN A 93 -3.43 -6.19 -4.42
CA GLN A 93 -3.65 -7.54 -4.89
C GLN A 93 -5.11 -7.68 -5.28
N HIS A 94 -5.39 -8.02 -6.54
CA HIS A 94 -6.77 -8.23 -6.94
C HIS A 94 -7.28 -9.51 -6.25
N PRO A 95 -8.54 -9.57 -5.78
CA PRO A 95 -9.10 -10.77 -5.16
C PRO A 95 -9.02 -12.03 -6.05
N ALA A 96 -8.87 -11.86 -7.37
CA ALA A 96 -8.66 -12.96 -8.31
C ALA A 96 -7.25 -13.57 -8.25
N ASP A 97 -6.24 -12.81 -7.80
CA ASP A 97 -4.85 -13.26 -7.72
C ASP A 97 -4.56 -14.09 -6.45
N VAL A 98 -5.50 -14.09 -5.49
CA VAL A 98 -5.35 -14.75 -4.18
C VAL A 98 -5.76 -16.24 -4.23
N GLN A 99 -6.30 -16.73 -5.36
CA GLN A 99 -6.83 -18.09 -5.46
C GLN A 99 -5.78 -19.21 -5.62
N ASP A 100 -4.48 -18.88 -5.71
CA ASP A 100 -3.40 -19.89 -5.81
C ASP A 100 -2.68 -20.18 -4.48
N ALA A 101 -3.06 -19.53 -3.38
CA ALA A 101 -2.63 -19.94 -2.04
C ALA A 101 -3.68 -20.88 -1.39
N ALA A 102 -4.12 -21.88 -2.15
CA ALA A 102 -4.92 -22.97 -1.60
C ALA A 102 -4.05 -23.81 -0.65
N GLU A 103 -4.52 -23.91 0.59
CA GLU A 103 -4.35 -24.98 1.58
C GLU A 103 -3.25 -26.03 1.34
N PRO A 104 -2.35 -26.30 2.32
CA PRO A 104 -1.59 -27.55 2.30
C PRO A 104 -2.57 -28.73 2.32
N ASP A 105 -2.43 -29.57 1.29
CA ASP A 105 -3.13 -30.82 1.02
C ASP A 105 -3.34 -31.68 2.28
N PRO A 106 -4.58 -32.02 2.70
CA PRO A 106 -4.83 -32.91 3.83
C PRO A 106 -4.93 -34.38 3.39
N GLU A 107 -4.04 -34.87 2.52
CA GLU A 107 -4.12 -36.24 2.01
C GLU A 107 -2.75 -36.94 1.98
N GLU A 108 -2.20 -37.29 3.16
CA GLU A 108 -1.45 -38.55 3.29
C GLU A 108 -1.68 -39.16 4.68
N GLY A 109 -2.49 -40.22 4.74
CA GLY A 109 -2.60 -41.01 5.97
C GLY A 109 -3.74 -41.99 6.14
N CYS A 110 -4.55 -42.29 5.12
CA CYS A 110 -5.52 -43.40 5.23
C CYS A 110 -4.82 -44.76 5.01
N GLY A 111 -3.94 -45.13 5.94
CA GLY A 111 -3.28 -46.44 5.98
C GLY A 111 -4.07 -47.44 6.80
N ALA A 112 -5.15 -48.00 6.23
CA ALA A 112 -5.78 -49.19 6.80
C ALA A 112 -4.94 -50.43 6.43
N PRO A 113 -4.35 -51.18 7.39
CA PRO A 113 -3.81 -52.49 7.06
C PRO A 113 -4.98 -53.47 6.88
N ARG A 114 -5.09 -53.99 5.65
CA ARG A 114 -5.96 -55.11 5.30
C ARG A 114 -5.64 -56.33 6.18
N PHE A 115 -6.69 -56.93 6.73
CA PHE A 115 -6.67 -58.27 7.32
C PHE A 115 -6.02 -59.28 6.37
N ARG A 116 -5.14 -60.13 6.92
CA ARG A 116 -5.02 -61.53 6.51
C ARG A 116 -4.63 -62.40 7.70
#